data_AF-A0A6I7PBC0-F1
#
_entry.id   AF-A0A6I7PBC0-F1
#
_cell.length_a   1.000
_cell.length_b   1.000
_cell.length_c   1.000
_cell.angle_alpha   90.00
_cell.angle_beta   90.00
_cell.angle_gamma   90.00
#
_symmetry.space_group_name_H-M   'P 1'
#
loop_
_entity.id
_entity.type
_entity.pdbx_description
1 polymer ?
#
loop_
_entity_poly.entity_id
_entity_poly.type
_entity_poly.pdbx_seq_one_letter_code
_entity_poly.pdbx_strand_id
1 'polypeptide(L)'
;MKNVLVRVVMFAVGVPALIGVVLLMAHSYHLPFNLLIIAVSAISARELAQILAARPGNYRLSPAAAMLLGMIPPAATLLALLGETPLFVIPAVLTITAAALLGYQGFRRHETGFRRIIPAVGTSFFLLI
;
A
#
# COMPACT_ATOMS: atom_id res chain seq x y z
N MET A 1 -0.08 -14.82 -26.89
CA MET A 1 0.20 -13.54 -27.58
C MET A 1 -0.54 -12.34 -26.99
N LYS A 2 -1.84 -12.42 -26.66
CA LYS A 2 -2.61 -11.30 -26.04
C LYS A 2 -1.94 -10.68 -24.79
N ASN A 3 -1.39 -11.49 -23.89
CA ASN A 3 -0.71 -10.99 -22.67
C ASN A 3 0.57 -10.20 -22.94
N VAL A 4 1.28 -10.48 -24.04
CA VAL A 4 2.50 -9.76 -24.39
C VAL A 4 2.13 -8.38 -24.94
N LEU A 5 1.14 -8.33 -25.83
CA LEU A 5 0.63 -7.07 -26.39
C LEU A 5 0.12 -6.13 -25.29
N VAL A 6 -0.67 -6.66 -24.33
CA VAL A 6 -1.19 -5.87 -23.20
C VAL A 6 -0.06 -5.32 -22.33
N ARG A 7 0.97 -6.13 -22.02
CA ARG A 7 2.13 -5.67 -21.24
C ARG A 7 2.93 -4.61 -21.98
N VAL A 8 3.15 -4.79 -23.28
CA VAL A 8 3.88 -3.81 -24.12
C VAL A 8 3.11 -2.50 -24.21
N VAL A 9 1.79 -2.54 -24.43
CA VAL A 9 0.94 -1.33 -24.46
C VAL A 9 0.94 -0.63 -23.09
N MET A 10 0.85 -1.39 -22.00
CA MET A 10 0.89 -0.81 -20.65
C MET A 10 2.20 -0.08 -20.37
N PHE A 11 3.34 -0.62 -20.82
CA PHE A 11 4.65 0.03 -20.66
C PHE A 11 4.86 1.19 -21.65
N ALA A 12 4.56 0.99 -22.93
CA ALA A 12 4.82 1.97 -23.99
C ALA A 12 3.85 3.15 -23.97
N VAL A 13 2.63 2.96 -23.46
CA VAL A 13 1.62 4.03 -23.38
C VAL A 13 1.41 4.47 -21.94
N GLY A 14 1.31 3.52 -20.99
CA GLY A 14 1.03 3.84 -19.59
C GLY A 14 2.13 4.65 -18.92
N VAL A 15 3.41 4.26 -19.08
CA VAL A 15 4.53 4.99 -18.46
C VAL A 15 4.68 6.40 -19.05
N PRO A 16 4.68 6.61 -20.38
CA PRO A 16 4.74 7.97 -20.94
C PRO A 16 3.50 8.80 -20.62
N ALA A 17 2.30 8.21 -20.56
CA ALA A 17 1.10 8.93 -20.15
C ALA A 17 1.19 9.40 -18.69
N LEU A 18 1.71 8.56 -17.79
CA LEU A 18 2.01 8.92 -16.40
C LEU A 18 2.99 10.09 -16.32
N ILE A 19 4.10 10.03 -17.05
CA ILE A 19 5.09 11.11 -17.13
C ILE A 19 4.46 12.39 -17.69
N GLY A 20 3.63 12.28 -18.73
CA GLY A 20 2.90 13.39 -19.32
C GLY A 20 1.93 14.05 -18.34
N VAL A 21 1.19 13.27 -17.57
CA VAL A 21 0.28 13.78 -16.52
C VAL A 21 1.07 14.54 -15.45
N VAL A 22 2.23 14.03 -15.03
CA VAL A 22 3.11 14.73 -14.08
C VAL A 22 3.60 16.06 -14.68
N LEU A 23 4.14 16.05 -15.89
CA LEU A 23 4.72 17.25 -16.50
C LEU A 23 3.68 18.33 -16.85
N LEU A 24 2.47 17.93 -17.28
CA LEU A 24 1.44 18.86 -17.74
C LEU A 24 0.54 19.38 -16.60
N MET A 25 0.40 18.64 -15.49
CA MET A 25 -0.40 19.07 -14.33
C MET A 25 0.46 19.54 -13.16
N ALA A 26 1.41 20.44 -13.44
CA ALA A 26 2.29 21.03 -12.42
C ALA A 26 1.58 21.97 -11.42
N HIS A 27 0.31 22.30 -11.65
CA HIS A 27 -0.48 23.09 -10.71
C HIS A 27 -1.09 22.19 -9.62
N SER A 28 -0.90 22.56 -8.36
CA SER A 28 -1.45 21.88 -7.16
C SER A 28 -0.81 20.52 -6.81
N TYR A 29 0.53 20.47 -6.68
CA TYR A 29 1.29 19.30 -6.20
C TYR A 29 1.03 18.00 -7.00
N HIS A 30 0.56 18.10 -8.25
CA HIS A 30 0.16 16.94 -9.04
C HIS A 30 -0.92 16.08 -8.35
N LEU A 31 -1.92 16.72 -7.73
CA LEU A 31 -2.96 16.02 -6.97
C LEU A 31 -3.60 14.82 -7.70
N PRO A 32 -3.98 14.90 -8.99
CA PRO A 32 -4.53 13.73 -9.70
C PRO A 32 -3.55 12.57 -9.79
N PHE A 33 -2.25 12.87 -9.95
CA PHE A 33 -1.19 11.86 -9.99
C PHE A 33 -0.99 11.21 -8.61
N ASN A 34 -1.01 11.98 -7.53
CA ASN A 34 -0.92 11.44 -6.17
C ASN A 34 -2.12 10.53 -5.84
N LEU A 35 -3.33 10.92 -6.25
CA LEU A 35 -4.51 10.06 -6.10
C LEU A 35 -4.37 8.75 -6.89
N LEU A 36 -3.79 8.82 -8.09
CA LEU A 36 -3.51 7.64 -8.89
C LEU A 36 -2.44 6.76 -8.24
N ILE A 37 -1.39 7.33 -7.65
CA ILE A 37 -0.40 6.57 -6.85
C ILE A 37 -1.10 5.86 -5.69
N ILE A 38 -1.96 6.55 -4.92
CA ILE A 38 -2.69 5.95 -3.81
C ILE A 38 -3.53 4.75 -4.29
N ALA A 39 -4.24 4.90 -5.42
CA ALA A 39 -5.06 3.84 -5.99
C ALA A 39 -4.22 2.64 -6.47
N VAL A 40 -3.11 2.91 -7.18
CA VAL A 40 -2.20 1.87 -7.67
C VAL A 40 -1.54 1.13 -6.51
N SER A 41 -1.11 1.83 -5.46
CA SER A 41 -0.56 1.22 -4.25
C SER A 41 -1.59 0.35 -3.54
N ALA A 42 -2.86 0.77 -3.45
CA ALA A 42 -3.94 -0.02 -2.90
C ALA A 42 -4.13 -1.36 -3.64
N ILE A 43 -4.19 -1.30 -4.97
CA ILE A 43 -4.37 -2.48 -5.83
C ILE A 43 -3.15 -3.40 -5.71
N SER A 44 -1.95 -2.84 -5.77
CA SER A 44 -0.69 -3.58 -5.67
C SER A 44 -0.56 -4.29 -4.31
N ALA A 45 -0.94 -3.61 -3.22
CA ALA A 45 -0.93 -4.18 -1.88
C ALA A 45 -1.93 -5.35 -1.74
N ARG A 46 -3.10 -5.24 -2.38
CA ARG A 46 -4.06 -6.35 -2.43
C ARG A 46 -3.49 -7.56 -3.16
N GLU A 47 -2.91 -7.36 -4.34
CA GLU A 47 -2.31 -8.45 -5.13
C GLU A 47 -1.14 -9.09 -4.38
N LEU A 48 -0.28 -8.28 -3.79
CA LEU A 48 0.85 -8.75 -2.97
C LEU A 48 0.36 -9.55 -1.76
N ALA A 49 -0.69 -9.09 -1.07
CA ALA A 49 -1.30 -9.83 0.03
C ALA A 49 -1.85 -11.19 -0.41
N GLN A 50 -2.42 -11.30 -1.62
CA GLN A 50 -2.88 -12.57 -2.17
C GLN A 50 -1.71 -13.52 -2.48
N ILE A 51 -0.61 -12.99 -3.04
CA ILE A 51 0.61 -13.77 -3.31
C ILE A 51 1.20 -14.29 -1.99
N LEU A 52 1.26 -13.45 -0.95
CA LEU A 52 1.77 -13.84 0.37
C LEU A 52 0.84 -14.85 1.06
N ALA A 53 -0.47 -14.73 0.87
CA ALA A 53 -1.48 -15.65 1.39
C ALA A 53 -1.51 -17.03 0.69
N ALA A 54 -0.92 -17.14 -0.51
CA ALA A 54 -0.87 -18.40 -1.26
C ALA A 54 0.09 -19.44 -0.63
N ARG A 55 0.98 -19.03 0.28
CA ARG A 55 1.90 -19.93 0.98
C ARG A 55 1.19 -20.67 2.13
N PRO A 56 1.35 -21.99 2.27
CA PRO A 56 0.76 -22.74 3.37
C PRO A 56 1.28 -22.24 4.73
N GLY A 57 0.37 -21.93 5.65
CA GLY A 57 0.69 -21.42 6.98
C GLY A 57 0.73 -19.89 7.11
N ASN A 58 0.65 -19.14 6.01
CA ASN A 58 0.61 -17.68 6.04
C ASN A 58 -0.78 -17.14 6.41
N TYR A 59 -0.77 -16.00 7.10
CA TYR A 59 -1.98 -15.29 7.49
C TYR A 59 -2.63 -14.61 6.29
N ARG A 60 -3.94 -14.77 6.17
CA ARG A 60 -4.73 -14.12 5.12
C ARG A 60 -5.25 -12.79 5.62
N LEU A 61 -4.67 -11.68 5.15
CA LEU A 61 -5.30 -10.37 5.32
C LEU A 61 -6.59 -10.31 4.50
N SER A 62 -7.61 -9.61 5.02
CA SER A 62 -8.76 -9.28 4.20
C SER A 62 -8.33 -8.36 3.06
N PRO A 63 -8.93 -8.48 1.86
CA PRO A 63 -8.58 -7.62 0.73
C PRO A 63 -8.70 -6.13 1.07
N ALA A 64 -9.73 -5.75 1.82
CA ALA A 64 -9.93 -4.37 2.26
C ALA A 64 -8.80 -3.88 3.18
N ALA A 65 -8.36 -4.70 4.15
CA ALA A 65 -7.27 -4.32 5.04
C ALA A 65 -5.94 -4.21 4.29
N ALA A 66 -5.66 -5.10 3.34
CA ALA A 66 -4.47 -5.00 2.49
C ALA A 66 -4.46 -3.73 1.64
N MET A 67 -5.60 -3.37 1.03
CA MET A 67 -5.74 -2.13 0.27
C MET A 67 -5.50 -0.90 1.15
N LEU A 68 -6.12 -0.85 2.34
CA LEU A 68 -5.93 0.25 3.28
C LEU A 68 -4.47 0.40 3.69
N LEU A 69 -3.78 -0.69 4.01
CA LEU A 69 -2.36 -0.65 4.36
C LEU A 69 -1.49 -0.08 3.24
N GLY A 70 -1.73 -0.48 1.99
CA GLY A 70 -1.02 0.06 0.83
C GLY A 70 -1.33 1.54 0.54
N MET A 71 -2.48 2.04 0.97
CA MET A 71 -2.85 3.45 0.79
C MET A 71 -2.21 4.38 1.82
N ILE A 72 -1.87 3.88 3.02
CA ILE A 72 -1.44 4.71 4.14
C ILE A 72 -0.16 5.52 3.84
N PRO A 73 0.94 4.93 3.33
CA PRO A 73 2.15 5.70 3.04
C PRO A 73 1.96 6.82 2.00
N PRO A 74 1.37 6.57 0.81
CA PRO A 74 1.16 7.64 -0.17
C PRO A 74 0.08 8.64 0.26
N ALA A 75 -0.90 8.24 1.08
CA ALA A 75 -1.89 9.17 1.63
C ALA A 75 -1.28 10.09 2.70
N ALA A 76 -0.43 9.55 3.58
CA ALA A 76 0.27 10.34 4.60
C ALA A 76 1.21 11.37 3.98
N THR A 77 1.92 11.00 2.91
CA THR A 77 2.78 11.93 2.16
C THR A 77 1.96 13.01 1.44
N LEU A 78 0.84 12.66 0.81
CA LEU A 78 -0.05 13.65 0.20
C LEU A 78 -0.62 14.64 1.23
N LEU A 79 -1.06 14.16 2.39
CA LEU A 79 -1.52 15.02 3.49
C LEU A 79 -0.41 15.93 4.02
N ALA A 80 0.82 15.43 4.07
CA ALA A 80 1.98 16.24 4.45
C ALA A 80 2.22 17.40 3.48
N LEU A 81 2.13 17.11 2.18
CA LEU A 81 2.27 18.10 1.11
C LEU A 81 1.13 19.13 1.09
N LEU A 82 -0.12 18.71 1.31
CA LEU A 82 -1.28 19.59 1.24
C LEU A 82 -1.47 20.47 2.49
N GLY A 83 -1.15 19.95 3.67
CA GLY A 83 -1.39 20.64 4.94
C GLY A 83 -0.19 21.47 5.44
N GLU A 84 0.87 21.60 4.64
CA GLU A 84 2.19 22.10 5.08
C GLU A 84 2.64 21.44 6.40
N THR A 85 2.23 20.19 6.62
CA THR A 85 2.47 19.56 7.90
C THR A 85 3.93 19.10 7.97
N PRO A 86 4.53 19.12 9.16
CA PRO A 86 5.93 18.75 9.31
C PRO A 86 6.19 17.32 8.81
N LEU A 87 7.34 17.10 8.17
CA LEU A 87 7.71 15.80 7.62
C LEU A 87 7.77 14.67 8.66
N PHE A 88 7.86 15.00 9.96
CA PHE A 88 7.80 14.00 11.05
C PHE A 88 6.43 13.32 11.16
N VAL A 89 5.37 13.86 10.55
CA VAL A 89 4.04 13.26 10.54
C VAL A 89 4.03 11.91 9.81
N ILE A 90 4.84 11.76 8.76
CA ILE A 90 4.93 10.50 7.99
C ILE A 90 5.40 9.33 8.86
N PRO A 91 6.58 9.38 9.53
CA PRO A 91 7.00 8.29 10.41
C PRO A 91 6.07 8.12 11.61
N ALA A 92 5.42 9.18 12.10
CA ALA A 92 4.43 9.07 13.17
C ALA A 92 3.20 8.25 12.73
N VAL A 93 2.65 8.51 11.56
CA VAL A 93 1.51 7.76 11.00
C VAL A 93 1.87 6.29 10.77
N LEU A 94 3.05 6.02 10.21
CA LEU A 94 3.54 4.65 10.02
C LEU A 94 3.72 3.92 11.36
N THR A 95 4.29 4.60 12.36
CA THR A 95 4.50 4.04 13.71
C THR A 95 3.18 3.75 14.41
N ILE A 96 2.21 4.67 14.35
CA ILE A 96 0.88 4.47 14.93
C ILE A 96 0.16 3.31 14.23
N THR A 97 0.24 3.22 12.90
CA THR A 97 -0.37 2.12 12.14
C THR A 97 0.25 0.78 12.52
N ALA A 98 1.58 0.73 12.59
CA ALA A 98 2.33 -0.43 13.04
C ALA A 98 1.95 -0.86 14.47
N ALA A 99 1.88 0.10 15.40
CA ALA A 99 1.47 -0.15 16.78
C ALA A 99 0.02 -0.66 16.87
N ALA A 100 -0.89 -0.08 16.09
CA ALA A 100 -2.29 -0.52 16.02
C ALA A 100 -2.41 -1.94 15.46
N LEU A 101 -1.64 -2.28 14.41
CA LEU A 101 -1.57 -3.65 13.87
C LEU A 101 -1.04 -4.64 14.91
N LEU A 102 0.08 -4.31 15.57
CA LEU A 102 0.67 -5.14 16.61
C LEU A 102 -0.30 -5.34 17.78
N GLY A 103 -0.93 -4.27 18.25
CA GLY A 103 -1.96 -4.33 19.28
C GLY A 103 -3.13 -5.22 18.85
N TYR A 104 -3.68 -4.99 17.66
CA TYR A 104 -4.78 -5.80 17.12
C TYR A 104 -4.44 -7.29 17.04
N GLN A 105 -3.20 -7.63 16.63
CA GLN A 105 -2.75 -9.03 16.59
C GLN A 105 -2.44 -9.59 17.98
N GLY A 106 -1.90 -8.78 18.90
CA GLY A 106 -1.60 -9.18 20.28
C GLY A 106 -2.85 -9.45 21.12
N PHE A 107 -3.96 -8.74 20.85
CA PHE A 107 -5.24 -8.94 21.54
C PHE A 107 -6.08 -10.09 20.96
N ARG A 108 -5.68 -10.70 19.83
CA ARG A 108 -6.36 -11.89 19.28
C ARG A 108 -6.03 -13.12 20.14
N ARG A 109 -6.84 -13.32 21.19
CA ARG A 109 -6.84 -14.38 22.21
C ARG A 109 -7.05 -15.82 21.70
N HIS A 110 -6.27 -16.29 20.72
CA HIS A 110 -6.27 -17.71 20.34
C HIS A 110 -4.86 -18.29 20.42
N GLU A 111 -4.60 -19.09 21.47
CA GLU A 111 -3.32 -19.74 21.75
C GLU A 111 -2.84 -20.66 20.62
N THR A 112 -3.76 -21.26 19.86
CA THR A 112 -3.45 -22.07 18.66
C THR A 112 -3.05 -21.23 17.44
N GLY A 113 -3.30 -19.92 17.47
CA GLY A 113 -3.01 -18.97 16.40
C GLY A 113 -1.67 -18.25 16.52
N PHE A 114 -0.93 -18.40 17.62
CA PHE A 114 0.30 -17.62 17.88
C PHE A 114 1.38 -17.84 16.81
N ARG A 115 1.53 -19.07 16.30
CA ARG A 115 2.40 -19.37 15.15
C ARG A 115 2.05 -18.60 13.87
N ARG A 116 0.78 -18.17 13.72
CA ARG A 116 0.29 -17.39 12.57
C ARG A 116 0.40 -15.88 12.78
N ILE A 117 0.71 -15.41 13.99
CA ILE A 117 0.90 -13.98 14.28
C ILE A 117 2.16 -13.45 13.61
N ILE A 118 3.29 -14.17 13.69
CA ILE A 118 4.55 -13.73 13.07
C ILE A 118 4.40 -13.52 11.55
N PRO A 119 3.83 -14.46 10.78
CA PRO A 119 3.51 -14.23 9.37
C PRO A 119 2.54 -13.07 9.12
N ALA A 120 1.54 -12.89 9.99
CA ALA A 120 0.54 -11.82 9.87
C ALA A 120 1.17 -10.44 10.03
N VAL A 121 2.00 -10.31 11.06
CA VAL A 121 2.75 -9.09 11.37
C VAL A 121 3.74 -8.81 10.24
N GLY A 122 4.53 -9.80 9.83
CA GLY A 122 5.47 -9.66 8.71
C GLY A 122 4.79 -9.21 7.41
N THR A 123 3.65 -9.82 7.06
CA THR A 123 2.88 -9.42 5.87
C THR A 123 2.35 -8.00 5.99
N SER A 124 1.83 -7.60 7.15
CA SER A 124 1.26 -6.26 7.34
C SER A 124 2.33 -5.17 7.30
N PHE A 125 3.52 -5.43 7.88
CA PHE A 125 4.65 -4.51 7.80
C PHE A 125 5.24 -4.42 6.39
N PHE A 126 5.30 -5.54 5.66
CA PHE A 126 5.78 -5.54 4.29
C PHE A 126 4.87 -4.77 3.34
N LEU A 127 3.57 -4.66 3.64
CA LEU A 127 2.63 -3.84 2.89
C LEU A 127 2.67 -2.35 3.26
N LEU A 128 3.34 -2.00 4.37
CA LEU A 128 3.48 -0.64 4.88
C LEU A 128 4.77 0.06 4.40
N ILE A 129 5.68 -0.67 3.77
CA ILE A 129 6.96 -0.20 3.22
C ILE A 129 6.81 -0.11 1.70
#